data_AF-M5Q263-F1
#
_entry.id   AF-M5Q263-F1
#
_cell.length_a   1.000
_cell.length_b   1.000
_cell.length_c   1.000
_cell.angle_alpha   90.00
_cell.angle_beta   90.00
_cell.angle_gamma   90.00
#
_symmetry.space_group_name_H-M   'P 1'
#
loop_
_entity.id
_entity.type
_entity.pdbx_description
1 polymer ?
#
loop_
_entity_poly.entity_id
_entity_poly.type
_entity_poly.pdbx_seq_one_letter_code
_entity_poly.pdbx_strand_id
1 'polypeptide(L)'
;MEVNVLRIYKRISLLLVTFSIAISPDVAFGSAYVGSKACAQCHETEYAAYSQHSKKAYSWKAVTKMASDLKPHELQECYACHTTGYGQGGFVSIEQTPHLADVGCETCHGPGKEHSETGDPTHISRQITIKACEACHNSERVGSFNFKPLVHSGAH
;
A
#
# COMPACT_ATOMS: atom_id res chain seq x y z
N MET A 1 -23.38 -66.86 -28.85
CA MET A 1 -22.98 -68.19 -28.34
C MET A 1 -21.47 -68.25 -28.43
N GLU A 2 -20.64 -68.39 -27.39
CA GLU A 2 -20.78 -68.62 -25.95
C GLU A 2 -19.49 -68.02 -25.30
N VAL A 3 -19.62 -67.18 -24.28
CA VAL A 3 -19.19 -67.39 -22.87
C VAL A 3 -17.73 -67.84 -22.63
N ASN A 4 -17.06 -67.04 -21.77
CA ASN A 4 -15.89 -67.32 -20.92
C ASN A 4 -14.51 -67.46 -21.56
N VAL A 5 -13.57 -66.59 -21.15
CA VAL A 5 -12.52 -66.97 -20.19
C VAL A 5 -12.15 -65.76 -19.32
N LEU A 6 -12.22 -65.97 -18.01
CA LEU A 6 -11.70 -65.14 -16.92
C LEU A 6 -10.21 -64.74 -17.12
N ARG A 7 -9.78 -63.79 -16.28
CA ARG A 7 -8.40 -63.67 -15.77
C ARG A 7 -7.34 -63.01 -16.67
N ILE A 8 -7.40 -61.67 -16.76
CA ILE A 8 -6.18 -60.88 -16.54
C ILE A 8 -6.49 -59.85 -15.46
N TYR A 9 -6.12 -60.23 -14.24
CA TYR A 9 -6.36 -59.50 -13.01
C TYR A 9 -5.44 -58.29 -12.91
N LYS A 10 -5.99 -57.26 -12.24
CA LYS A 10 -5.31 -56.25 -11.44
C LYS A 10 -4.25 -55.47 -12.19
N ARG A 11 -4.49 -54.20 -12.54
CA ARG A 11 -3.59 -53.04 -12.26
C ARG A 11 -4.23 -51.72 -12.70
N ILE A 12 -5.39 -51.34 -12.17
CA ILE A 12 -5.74 -49.91 -12.15
C ILE A 12 -6.38 -49.66 -10.79
N SER A 13 -5.54 -49.50 -9.78
CA SER A 13 -5.96 -48.88 -8.54
C SER A 13 -6.20 -47.42 -8.90
N LEU A 14 -7.46 -47.09 -9.14
CA LEU A 14 -7.96 -45.74 -9.30
C LEU A 14 -7.69 -45.00 -7.97
N LEU A 15 -6.48 -44.49 -7.80
CA LEU A 15 -6.17 -43.49 -6.79
C LEU A 15 -6.82 -42.19 -7.28
N LEU A 16 -8.09 -42.02 -6.93
CA LEU A 16 -8.73 -40.72 -6.85
C LEU A 16 -7.96 -39.93 -5.79
N VAL A 17 -6.86 -39.31 -6.19
CA VAL A 17 -6.23 -38.25 -5.41
C VAL A 17 -7.20 -37.08 -5.48
N THR A 18 -8.13 -37.05 -4.53
CA THR A 18 -8.90 -35.86 -4.24
C THR A 18 -7.90 -34.82 -3.75
N PHE A 19 -7.38 -34.02 -4.68
CA PHE A 19 -6.62 -32.83 -4.37
C PHE A 19 -7.61 -31.85 -3.74
N SER A 20 -7.78 -31.99 -2.42
CA SER A 20 -8.47 -31.01 -1.59
C SER A 20 -7.68 -29.72 -1.70
N ILE A 21 -8.12 -28.84 -2.61
CA ILE A 21 -7.70 -27.46 -2.64
C ILE A 21 -8.14 -26.89 -1.29
N ALA A 22 -7.20 -26.80 -0.35
CA ALA A 22 -7.36 -26.00 0.83
C ALA A 22 -7.44 -24.55 0.35
N ILE A 23 -8.66 -24.05 0.15
CA ILE A 23 -8.92 -22.63 0.01
C ILE A 23 -8.64 -22.07 1.41
N SER A 24 -7.39 -21.72 1.68
CA SER A 24 -7.08 -20.83 2.79
C SER A 24 -7.86 -19.55 2.50
N PRO A 25 -8.76 -19.11 3.39
CA PRO A 25 -9.29 -17.77 3.25
C PRO A 25 -8.08 -16.85 3.40
N ASP A 26 -7.71 -16.14 2.34
CA ASP A 26 -6.89 -14.96 2.48
C ASP A 26 -7.64 -14.07 3.47
N VAL A 27 -7.19 -14.08 4.72
CA VAL A 27 -7.63 -13.12 5.71
C VAL A 27 -7.12 -11.80 5.18
N ALA A 28 -7.97 -11.11 4.42
CA ALA A 28 -7.79 -9.72 4.11
C ALA A 28 -7.84 -8.99 5.45
N PHE A 29 -6.69 -8.86 6.09
CA PHE A 29 -6.51 -7.93 7.19
C PHE A 29 -6.86 -6.56 6.59
N GLY A 30 -8.05 -6.07 6.94
CA GLY A 30 -8.51 -4.77 6.46
C GLY A 30 -7.48 -3.73 6.86
N SER A 31 -6.86 -3.09 5.87
CA SER A 31 -5.91 -2.01 6.10
C SER A 31 -6.59 -0.90 6.89
N ALA A 32 -5.92 -0.39 7.92
CA ALA A 32 -6.37 0.80 8.64
C ALA A 32 -6.30 2.07 7.77
N TYR A 33 -5.60 1.99 6.64
CA TYR A 33 -5.47 3.04 5.63
C TYR A 33 -6.46 2.81 4.48
N VAL A 34 -7.23 3.84 4.14
CA VAL A 34 -8.27 3.81 3.11
C VAL A 34 -7.86 4.50 1.81
N GLY A 35 -6.75 5.25 1.84
CA GLY A 35 -6.22 6.03 0.73
C GLY A 35 -6.92 7.38 0.53
N SER A 36 -6.17 8.35 0.00
CA SER A 36 -6.63 9.74 -0.17
C SER A 36 -7.93 9.89 -0.97
N LYS A 37 -8.22 8.96 -1.90
CA LYS A 37 -9.44 9.01 -2.71
C LYS A 37 -10.71 8.80 -1.87
N ALA A 38 -10.64 8.04 -0.78
CA ALA A 38 -11.76 7.88 0.13
C ALA A 38 -12.10 9.21 0.83
N CYS A 39 -11.07 9.99 1.19
CA CYS A 39 -11.22 11.31 1.81
C CYS A 39 -11.99 12.29 0.92
N ALA A 40 -11.81 12.19 -0.41
CA ALA A 40 -12.45 13.08 -1.39
C ALA A 40 -13.99 13.03 -1.37
N GLN A 41 -14.60 11.97 -0.80
CA GLN A 41 -16.05 11.82 -0.73
C GLN A 41 -16.70 12.86 0.19
N CYS A 42 -15.97 13.33 1.21
CA CYS A 42 -16.44 14.36 2.15
C CYS A 42 -15.55 15.61 2.17
N HIS A 43 -14.29 15.49 1.74
CA HIS A 43 -13.27 16.56 1.73
C HIS A 43 -12.81 16.87 0.30
N GLU A 44 -13.76 17.18 -0.57
CA GLU A 44 -13.49 17.43 -2.00
C GLU A 44 -12.52 18.60 -2.21
N THR A 45 -12.72 19.70 -1.47
CA THR A 45 -11.89 20.92 -1.63
C THR A 45 -10.44 20.65 -1.22
N GLU A 46 -10.23 20.01 -0.08
CA GLU A 46 -8.90 19.68 0.42
C GLU A 46 -8.21 18.66 -0.49
N TYR A 47 -8.94 17.64 -0.93
CA TYR A 47 -8.42 16.64 -1.86
C TYR A 47 -8.03 17.28 -3.21
N ALA A 48 -8.83 18.20 -3.73
CA ALA A 48 -8.55 18.92 -4.97
C ALA A 48 -7.30 19.79 -4.82
N ALA A 49 -7.15 20.53 -3.71
CA ALA A 49 -5.97 21.34 -3.45
C ALA A 49 -4.71 20.47 -3.30
N TYR A 50 -4.78 19.40 -2.51
CA TYR A 50 -3.71 18.41 -2.36
C TYR A 50 -3.28 17.84 -3.72
N SER A 51 -4.25 17.39 -4.53
CA SER A 51 -3.97 16.76 -5.82
C SER A 51 -3.35 17.74 -6.82
N GLN A 52 -3.79 19.00 -6.84
CA GLN A 52 -3.34 19.99 -7.81
C GLN A 52 -2.00 20.62 -7.44
N HIS A 53 -1.75 20.85 -6.16
CA HIS A 53 -0.64 21.69 -5.71
C HIS A 53 0.47 20.91 -5.00
N SER A 54 0.21 19.69 -4.54
CA SER A 54 1.22 18.89 -3.84
C SER A 54 1.93 17.90 -4.75
N LYS A 55 3.26 17.97 -4.75
CA LYS A 55 4.10 16.92 -5.36
C LYS A 55 3.94 15.56 -4.67
N LYS A 56 3.46 15.55 -3.43
CA LYS A 56 3.23 14.33 -2.63
C LYS A 56 2.16 13.43 -3.26
N ALA A 57 1.18 14.03 -3.93
CA ALA A 57 0.14 13.32 -4.68
C ALA A 57 0.64 12.51 -5.88
N TYR A 58 1.93 12.60 -6.20
CA TYR A 58 2.56 11.91 -7.32
C TYR A 58 3.94 11.35 -6.94
N SER A 59 4.18 11.11 -5.65
CA SER A 59 5.47 10.66 -5.14
C SER A 59 5.92 9.31 -5.70
N TRP A 60 4.99 8.45 -6.12
CA TRP A 60 5.31 7.17 -6.75
C TRP A 60 6.09 7.35 -8.07
N LYS A 61 5.85 8.44 -8.80
CA LYS A 61 6.57 8.72 -10.06
C LYS A 61 8.08 8.77 -9.85
N ALA A 62 8.53 9.30 -8.70
CA ALA A 62 9.96 9.34 -8.37
C ALA A 62 10.51 7.93 -8.09
N VAL A 63 9.73 7.09 -7.40
CA VAL A 63 10.10 5.69 -7.13
C VAL A 63 10.27 4.91 -8.43
N THR A 64 9.28 5.00 -9.33
CA THR A 64 9.35 4.34 -10.65
C THR A 64 10.54 4.81 -11.47
N LYS A 65 10.87 6.11 -11.42
CA LYS A 65 12.02 6.65 -12.16
C LYS A 65 13.35 6.05 -11.69
N MET A 66 13.48 5.76 -10.41
CA MET A 66 14.70 5.20 -9.82
C MET A 66 14.74 3.66 -9.86
N ALA A 67 13.61 3.00 -10.10
CA ALA A 67 13.46 1.55 -9.93
C ALA A 67 14.43 0.71 -10.78
N SER A 68 14.78 1.16 -11.99
CA SER A 68 15.73 0.45 -12.85
C SER A 68 17.17 0.48 -12.35
N ASP A 69 17.51 1.48 -11.53
CA ASP A 69 18.88 1.77 -11.11
C ASP A 69 19.19 1.19 -9.72
N LEU A 70 18.20 0.56 -9.08
CA LEU A 70 18.26 0.09 -7.70
C LEU A 70 18.02 -1.42 -7.62
N LYS A 71 18.69 -2.08 -6.68
CA LYS A 71 18.34 -3.44 -6.27
C LYS A 71 16.99 -3.44 -5.57
N PRO A 72 16.29 -4.59 -5.54
CA PRO A 72 14.97 -4.67 -4.91
C PRO A 72 14.91 -4.16 -3.46
N HIS A 73 15.93 -4.46 -2.64
CA HIS A 73 15.97 -3.99 -1.25
C HIS A 73 16.22 -2.47 -1.14
N GLU A 74 17.08 -1.91 -2.01
CA GLU A 74 17.33 -0.46 -2.07
C GLU A 74 16.07 0.29 -2.52
N LEU A 75 15.29 -0.29 -3.44
CA LEU A 75 14.02 0.27 -3.88
C LEU A 75 12.97 0.29 -2.74
N GLN A 76 12.94 -0.76 -1.91
CA GLN A 76 12.02 -0.83 -0.76
C GLN A 76 12.26 0.28 0.27
N GLU A 77 13.51 0.74 0.44
CA GLU A 77 13.83 1.86 1.33
C GLU A 77 13.15 3.17 0.90
N CYS A 78 12.83 3.30 -0.39
CA CYS A 78 12.11 4.46 -0.94
C CYS A 78 10.66 4.50 -0.46
N TYR A 79 10.03 3.35 -0.22
CA TYR A 79 8.61 3.27 0.11
C TYR A 79 8.29 3.95 1.43
N ALA A 80 9.20 3.89 2.40
CA ALA A 80 9.05 4.54 3.71
C ALA A 80 8.75 6.05 3.64
N CYS A 81 9.16 6.73 2.57
CA CYS A 81 8.94 8.17 2.40
C CYS A 81 8.08 8.56 1.20
N HIS A 82 7.85 7.63 0.26
CA HIS A 82 7.16 7.91 -0.99
C HIS A 82 5.80 7.23 -1.13
N THR A 83 5.35 6.48 -0.12
CA THR A 83 4.05 5.81 -0.09
C THR A 83 3.34 6.08 1.24
N THR A 84 2.10 5.63 1.37
CA THR A 84 1.28 5.81 2.58
C THR A 84 1.31 4.56 3.45
N GLY A 85 1.78 4.68 4.70
CA GLY A 85 1.66 3.61 5.70
C GLY A 85 2.53 2.37 5.47
N TYR A 86 3.62 2.46 4.70
CA TYR A 86 4.55 1.34 4.51
C TYR A 86 5.09 0.84 5.86
N GLY A 87 5.05 -0.48 6.07
CA GLY A 87 5.44 -1.12 7.32
C GLY A 87 4.49 -0.89 8.51
N GLN A 88 3.38 -0.19 8.31
CA GLN A 88 2.41 0.19 9.35
C GLN A 88 1.01 -0.37 9.09
N GLY A 89 0.89 -1.29 8.12
CA GLY A 89 -0.41 -1.85 7.68
C GLY A 89 -1.07 -1.07 6.53
N GLY A 90 -0.34 -0.13 5.90
CA GLY A 90 -0.74 0.56 4.67
C GLY A 90 -0.12 -0.07 3.43
N PHE A 91 0.63 0.71 2.65
CA PHE A 91 1.22 0.28 1.39
C PHE A 91 2.04 -1.00 1.54
N VAL A 92 1.80 -1.97 0.66
CA VAL A 92 2.54 -3.25 0.57
C VAL A 92 3.32 -3.32 -0.73
N SER A 93 2.63 -3.17 -1.87
CA SER A 93 3.22 -3.09 -3.20
C SER A 93 2.29 -2.35 -4.15
N ILE A 94 2.79 -1.98 -5.32
CA ILE A 94 1.97 -1.30 -6.34
C ILE A 94 0.85 -2.21 -6.87
N GLU A 95 1.05 -3.53 -6.87
CA GLU A 95 0.07 -4.52 -7.29
C GLU A 95 -1.03 -4.72 -6.24
N GLN A 96 -0.67 -4.75 -4.95
CA GLN A 96 -1.60 -5.06 -3.86
C GLN A 96 -2.35 -3.82 -3.36
N THR A 97 -1.66 -2.69 -3.25
CA THR A 97 -2.19 -1.47 -2.64
C THR A 97 -1.87 -0.23 -3.51
N PRO A 98 -2.27 -0.19 -4.80
CA PRO A 98 -1.93 0.92 -5.69
C PRO A 98 -2.45 2.27 -5.21
N HIS A 99 -3.59 2.28 -4.50
CA HIS A 99 -4.21 3.48 -3.94
C HIS A 99 -3.43 4.09 -2.77
N LEU A 100 -2.41 3.40 -2.24
CA LEU A 100 -1.50 3.88 -1.18
C LEU A 100 -0.09 4.16 -1.70
N ALA A 101 0.13 4.12 -3.03
CA ALA A 101 1.45 4.24 -3.64
C ALA A 101 2.04 5.66 -3.56
N ASP A 102 1.21 6.67 -3.30
CA ASP A 102 1.66 8.04 -3.11
C ASP A 102 1.64 8.44 -1.63
N VAL A 103 2.30 9.55 -1.30
CA VAL A 103 2.26 10.17 0.03
C VAL A 103 0.91 10.89 0.17
N GLY A 104 -0.06 10.14 0.69
CA GLY A 104 -1.46 10.52 0.80
C GLY A 104 -1.83 11.28 2.07
N CYS A 105 -3.12 11.61 2.18
CA CYS A 105 -3.71 12.32 3.34
C CYS A 105 -3.28 11.68 4.66
N GLU A 106 -3.34 10.35 4.70
CA GLU A 106 -3.11 9.53 5.89
C GLU A 106 -1.63 9.46 6.30
N THR A 107 -0.69 9.96 5.49
CA THR A 107 0.71 10.11 5.91
C THR A 107 0.85 11.18 7.00
N CYS A 108 0.06 12.24 6.92
CA CYS A 108 0.08 13.33 7.90
C CYS A 108 -1.08 13.22 8.92
N HIS A 109 -2.24 12.75 8.45
CA HIS A 109 -3.47 12.67 9.24
C HIS A 109 -3.61 11.34 10.03
N GLY A 110 -2.75 10.35 9.74
CA GLY A 110 -2.85 9.01 10.31
C GLY A 110 -3.88 8.13 9.58
N PRO A 111 -4.02 6.84 9.98
CA PRO A 111 -4.96 5.90 9.36
C PRO A 111 -6.40 6.41 9.44
N GLY A 112 -7.09 6.49 8.30
CA GLY A 112 -8.39 7.16 8.19
C GLY A 112 -9.60 6.24 8.27
N LYS A 113 -9.43 4.91 8.40
CA LYS A 113 -10.54 3.95 8.33
C LYS A 113 -11.67 4.26 9.30
N GLU A 114 -11.36 4.36 10.60
CA GLU A 114 -12.37 4.59 11.63
C GLU A 114 -13.07 5.95 11.46
N HIS A 115 -12.32 7.00 11.12
CA HIS A 115 -12.87 8.31 10.79
C HIS A 115 -13.81 8.26 9.58
N SER A 116 -13.43 7.55 8.51
CA SER A 116 -14.25 7.44 7.30
C SER A 116 -15.57 6.68 7.54
N GLU A 117 -15.56 5.71 8.46
CA GLU A 117 -16.74 4.91 8.80
C GLU A 117 -17.69 5.64 9.75
N THR A 118 -17.14 6.43 10.67
CA THR A 118 -17.93 7.07 11.76
C THR A 118 -18.23 8.55 11.49
N GLY A 119 -17.43 9.22 10.67
CA GLY A 119 -17.42 10.67 10.51
C GLY A 119 -16.87 11.42 11.73
N ASP A 120 -16.40 10.72 12.77
CA ASP A 120 -15.96 11.36 14.01
C ASP A 120 -14.57 12.00 13.82
N PRO A 121 -14.44 13.33 14.00
CA PRO A 121 -13.17 14.04 13.84
C PRO A 121 -12.09 13.67 14.88
N THR A 122 -12.43 12.94 15.94
CA THR A 122 -11.49 12.47 16.96
C THR A 122 -10.75 11.19 16.56
N HIS A 123 -11.26 10.46 15.58
CA HIS A 123 -10.65 9.25 15.02
C HIS A 123 -9.58 9.54 13.94
N ILE A 124 -9.18 10.80 13.79
CA ILE A 124 -8.13 11.21 12.84
C ILE A 124 -7.34 12.40 13.38
N SER A 125 -6.07 12.51 13.02
CA SER A 125 -5.28 13.68 13.39
C SER A 125 -5.69 14.88 12.54
N ARG A 126 -6.33 15.87 13.16
CA ARG A 126 -6.72 17.12 12.49
C ARG A 126 -5.62 18.17 12.46
N GLN A 127 -4.70 18.12 13.42
CA GLN A 127 -3.63 19.10 13.57
C GLN A 127 -2.30 18.44 13.25
N ILE A 128 -1.76 18.79 12.08
CA ILE A 128 -0.45 18.36 11.66
C ILE A 128 0.59 19.27 12.31
N THR A 129 1.60 18.68 12.93
CA THR A 129 2.79 19.39 13.42
C THR A 129 3.96 19.14 12.46
N ILE A 130 4.99 20.00 12.52
CA ILE A 130 6.21 19.85 11.70
C ILE A 130 6.85 18.46 11.86
N LYS A 131 6.66 17.81 13.01
CA LYS A 131 7.15 16.46 13.27
C LYS A 131 6.69 15.43 12.22
N ALA A 132 5.49 15.58 11.65
CA ALA A 132 5.00 14.71 10.58
C ALA A 132 5.86 14.82 9.31
N CYS A 133 6.40 16.01 9.04
CA CYS A 133 7.27 16.26 7.89
C CYS A 133 8.68 15.70 8.12
N GLU A 134 9.19 15.79 9.35
CA GLU A 134 10.55 15.37 9.74
C GLU A 134 10.76 13.85 9.68
N ALA A 135 9.68 13.06 9.67
CA ALA A 135 9.75 11.61 9.44
C ALA A 135 10.47 11.28 8.12
N CYS A 136 10.33 12.14 7.10
CA CYS A 136 10.98 11.97 5.79
C CYS A 136 12.00 13.08 5.50
N HIS A 137 11.74 14.30 5.96
CA HIS A 137 12.58 15.47 5.71
C HIS A 137 13.48 15.78 6.91
N ASN A 138 14.37 14.85 7.24
CA ASN A 138 15.41 15.03 8.27
C ASN A 138 16.81 15.13 7.67
N SER A 139 17.77 15.62 8.46
CA SER A 139 19.14 15.89 8.02
C SER A 139 19.88 14.66 7.50
N GLU A 140 19.67 13.51 8.14
CA GLU A 140 20.26 12.24 7.73
C GLU A 140 19.77 11.85 6.33
N ARG A 141 18.46 11.74 6.14
CA ARG A 141 17.83 11.32 4.88
C ARG A 141 18.08 12.28 3.74
N VAL A 142 17.99 13.58 4.02
CA VAL A 142 18.16 14.63 3.00
C VAL A 142 19.62 14.80 2.60
N GLY A 143 20.55 14.61 3.54
CA GLY A 143 21.99 14.62 3.29
C GLY A 143 22.43 13.49 2.35
N SER A 144 21.85 12.30 2.46
CA SER A 144 22.18 11.14 1.61
C SER A 144 21.96 11.37 0.11
N PHE A 145 21.12 12.34 -0.27
CA PHE A 145 20.79 12.63 -1.66
C PHE A 145 21.23 14.03 -2.13
N ASN A 146 22.07 14.73 -1.35
CA ASN A 146 22.50 16.11 -1.63
C ASN A 146 21.34 17.10 -1.88
N PHE A 147 20.17 16.84 -1.31
CA PHE A 147 19.03 17.75 -1.41
C PHE A 147 19.07 18.79 -0.28
N LYS A 148 18.44 19.94 -0.45
CA LYS A 148 18.19 20.88 0.65
C LYS A 148 16.96 20.41 1.42
N PRO A 149 16.91 20.47 2.78
CA PRO A 149 15.71 20.14 3.53
C PRO A 149 14.58 21.10 3.15
N LEU A 150 13.61 20.59 2.38
CA LEU A 150 12.49 21.36 1.87
C LEU A 150 11.25 21.20 2.78
N VAL A 151 11.43 21.35 4.10
CA VAL A 151 10.32 21.28 5.07
C VAL A 151 9.33 22.44 4.88
N HIS A 152 9.80 23.58 4.36
CA HIS A 152 9.02 24.81 4.19
C HIS A 152 8.84 25.25 2.73
N SER A 153 9.13 24.39 1.75
CA SER A 153 9.17 24.81 0.34
C SER A 153 7.79 24.91 -0.34
N GLY A 154 6.73 25.20 0.41
CA GLY A 154 5.46 25.68 -0.12
C GLY A 154 4.61 24.65 -0.88
N ALA A 155 4.48 23.43 -0.38
CA ALA A 155 3.49 22.47 -0.86
C ALA A 155 2.51 22.10 0.27
N HIS A 156 1.70 23.08 0.65
CA HIS A 156 0.48 22.92 1.45
C HIS A 156 -0.58 23.80 0.79
#